data_AF-A0A3P1S5B5-F1
#
_entry.id   AF-A0A3P1S5B5-F1
#
_cell.length_a   1.000
_cell.length_b   1.000
_cell.length_c   1.000
_cell.angle_alpha   90.00
_cell.angle_beta   90.00
_cell.angle_gamma   90.00
#
_symmetry.space_group_name_H-M   'P 1'
#
loop_
_entity.id
_entity.type
_entity.pdbx_description
1 polymer ?
#
loop_
_entity_poly.entity_id
_entity_poly.type
_entity_poly.pdbx_seq_one_letter_code
_entity_poly.pdbx_strand_id
1 'polypeptide(L)'
;MDEVRLKKLQRYIGKRSQGQSDEQVMAHIEKEIAKYGITPEQWAKLLFPLCANAEYPFFLSLSKKANLEDMAETLISHTVRFRQNNMEKEQNQVAIVKHLLSYIPEKCKQEVIDRALGTSAWFAEYELTNYLIECGASLQMVSNGRSLLELAEHGKNQFEDDRVYNYIKDRM
;
A
#
# COMPACT_ATOMS: atom_id res chain seq x y z
N MET A 1 23.99 -0.89 2.93
CA MET A 1 23.61 -1.21 4.32
C MET A 1 23.31 -2.72 4.44
N ASP A 2 23.57 -3.36 5.59
CA ASP A 2 23.16 -4.75 5.83
C ASP A 2 21.66 -4.89 6.16
N GLU A 3 21.11 -6.10 6.08
CA GLU A 3 19.67 -6.34 6.27
C GLU A 3 19.18 -6.02 7.69
N VAL A 4 20.02 -6.25 8.71
CA VAL A 4 19.66 -5.98 10.11
C VAL A 4 19.48 -4.48 10.31
N ARG A 5 20.38 -3.67 9.77
CA ARG A 5 20.29 -2.21 9.82
C ARG A 5 19.12 -1.68 8.99
N LEU A 6 18.88 -2.24 7.80
CA LEU A 6 17.73 -1.86 6.97
C LEU A 6 16.42 -2.08 7.75
N LYS A 7 16.27 -3.23 8.41
CA LYS A 7 15.10 -3.54 9.24
C LYS A 7 14.97 -2.59 10.44
N LYS A 8 16.09 -2.20 11.07
CA LYS A 8 16.07 -1.19 12.14
C LYS A 8 15.58 0.16 11.62
N LEU A 9 16.03 0.57 10.45
CA LEU A 9 15.61 1.83 9.83
C LEU A 9 14.13 1.79 9.40
N GLN A 10 13.67 0.68 8.82
CA GLN A 10 12.24 0.46 8.54
C GLN A 10 11.38 0.54 9.81
N ARG A 11 11.83 -0.07 10.91
CA ARG A 11 11.13 0.02 12.21
C ARG A 11 11.10 1.45 12.74
N TYR A 12 12.21 2.18 12.61
CA TYR A 12 12.28 3.59 13.01
C TYR A 12 11.30 4.45 12.21
N ILE A 13 11.17 4.21 10.90
CA ILE A 13 10.20 4.88 10.03
C ILE A 13 8.76 4.52 10.41
N GLY A 14 8.47 3.24 10.65
CA GLY A 14 7.10 2.75 10.91
C GLY A 14 6.61 2.97 12.34
N LYS A 15 7.50 3.09 13.32
CA LYS A 15 7.18 3.27 14.75
C LYS A 15 7.72 4.60 15.27
N ARG A 16 7.40 5.67 14.56
CA ARG A 16 7.77 7.04 14.93
C ARG A 16 7.31 7.34 16.35
N SER A 17 8.16 8.02 17.11
CA SER A 17 7.76 8.53 18.42
C SER A 17 6.75 9.67 18.24
N GLN A 18 5.86 9.84 19.21
CA GLN A 18 4.87 10.91 19.19
C GLN A 18 5.59 12.27 19.09
N GLY A 19 5.15 13.11 18.13
CA GLY A 19 5.73 14.44 17.90
C GLY A 19 7.00 14.47 17.05
N GLN A 20 7.46 13.33 16.54
CA GLN A 20 8.60 13.28 15.63
C GLN A 20 8.21 13.77 14.23
N SER A 21 8.94 14.77 13.69
CA SER A 21 8.65 15.33 12.36
C SER A 21 9.25 14.52 11.21
N ASP A 22 8.74 14.72 10.00
CA ASP A 22 9.27 14.10 8.79
C ASP A 22 10.74 14.48 8.56
N GLU A 23 11.12 15.72 8.83
CA GLU A 23 12.50 16.22 8.71
C GLU A 23 13.44 15.50 9.67
N GLN A 24 13.00 15.26 10.91
CA GLN A 24 13.79 14.52 11.90
C GLN A 24 14.01 13.07 11.45
N VAL A 25 12.97 12.43 10.88
CA VAL A 25 13.08 11.07 10.35
C VAL A 25 14.01 11.03 9.14
N MET A 26 13.90 11.99 8.22
CA MET A 26 14.80 12.10 7.06
C MET A 26 16.25 12.32 7.47
N ALA A 27 16.51 13.23 8.40
CA ALA A 27 17.86 13.49 8.88
C ALA A 27 18.51 12.24 9.45
N HIS A 28 17.74 11.40 10.16
CA HIS A 28 18.24 10.11 10.66
C HIS A 28 18.50 9.11 9.53
N ILE A 29 17.59 8.99 8.56
CA ILE A 29 17.77 8.14 7.36
C ILE A 29 19.05 8.53 6.63
N GLU A 30 19.22 9.81 6.32
CA GLU A 30 20.38 10.33 5.59
C GLU A 30 21.69 10.11 6.36
N LYS A 31 21.68 10.28 7.68
CA LYS A 31 22.83 9.96 8.54
C LYS A 31 23.23 8.49 8.48
N GLU A 32 22.27 7.57 8.58
CA GLU A 32 22.54 6.13 8.52
C GLU A 32 23.03 5.71 7.12
N ILE A 33 22.47 6.31 6.07
CA ILE A 33 22.86 6.04 4.68
C ILE A 33 24.25 6.59 4.39
N ALA A 34 24.59 7.80 4.85
CA ALA A 34 25.94 8.35 4.72
C ALA A 34 27.00 7.46 5.39
N LYS A 35 26.63 6.78 6.48
CA LYS A 35 27.54 5.90 7.23
C LYS A 35 27.69 4.51 6.63
N TYR A 36 26.62 3.93 6.07
CA TYR A 36 26.59 2.51 5.71
C TYR A 36 26.24 2.22 4.24
N GLY A 37 26.00 3.28 3.45
CA GLY A 37 25.55 3.20 2.06
C GLY A 37 24.15 2.57 1.92
N ILE A 38 23.52 2.75 0.77
CA ILE A 38 22.25 2.10 0.44
C ILE A 38 22.20 1.84 -1.07
N THR A 39 21.58 0.74 -1.48
CA THR A 39 21.30 0.49 -2.89
C THR A 39 19.95 1.08 -3.29
N PRO A 40 19.68 1.32 -4.59
CA PRO A 40 18.36 1.77 -5.05
C PRO A 40 17.22 0.84 -4.61
N GLU A 41 17.43 -0.48 -4.66
CA GLU A 41 16.46 -1.46 -4.18
C GLU A 41 16.22 -1.32 -2.67
N GLN A 42 17.29 -1.20 -1.86
CA GLN A 42 17.16 -0.99 -0.41
C GLN A 42 16.45 0.33 -0.09
N TRP A 43 16.64 1.36 -0.91
CA TRP A 43 15.91 2.62 -0.77
C TRP A 43 14.42 2.41 -0.93
N ALA A 44 13.98 1.71 -1.97
CA ALA A 44 12.56 1.40 -2.17
C ALA A 44 11.98 0.58 -0.99
N LYS A 45 12.78 -0.31 -0.37
CA LYS A 45 12.35 -1.05 0.83
C LYS A 45 12.08 -0.15 2.04
N LEU A 46 12.64 1.07 2.11
CA LEU A 46 12.31 2.02 3.18
C LEU A 46 10.86 2.54 3.11
N LEU A 47 10.17 2.34 1.97
CA LEU A 47 8.78 2.76 1.78
C LEU A 47 7.78 1.80 2.41
N PHE A 48 8.14 0.52 2.65
CA PHE A 48 7.22 -0.49 3.20
C PHE A 48 6.45 -0.04 4.46
N PRO A 49 7.08 0.57 5.47
CA PRO A 49 6.36 1.02 6.66
C PRO A 49 5.36 2.15 6.35
N LEU A 50 5.63 2.99 5.34
CA LEU A 50 4.77 4.09 4.94
C LEU A 50 3.57 3.59 4.12
N CYS A 51 3.79 2.56 3.30
CA CYS A 51 2.73 1.79 2.65
C CYS A 51 1.80 1.14 3.68
N ALA A 52 2.35 0.50 4.72
CA ALA A 52 1.56 -0.17 5.75
C ALA A 52 0.72 0.80 6.59
N ASN A 53 1.30 1.96 6.94
CA ASN A 53 0.66 2.97 7.80
C ASN A 53 -0.10 4.06 7.02
N ALA A 54 -0.22 3.95 5.69
CA ALA A 54 -0.80 4.96 4.81
C ALA A 54 -0.29 6.39 5.09
N GLU A 55 1.03 6.57 5.15
CA GLU A 55 1.69 7.87 5.40
C GLU A 55 2.05 8.56 4.07
N TYR A 56 1.03 8.98 3.31
CA TYR A 56 1.23 9.44 1.93
C TYR A 56 2.18 10.64 1.76
N PRO A 57 2.07 11.74 2.54
CA PRO A 57 2.97 12.89 2.36
C PRO A 57 4.46 12.53 2.51
N PHE A 58 4.76 11.71 3.52
CA PHE A 58 6.11 11.27 3.75
C PHE A 58 6.56 10.21 2.73
N PHE A 59 5.67 9.30 2.36
CA PHE A 59 5.90 8.34 1.28
C PHE A 59 6.30 9.06 -0.01
N LEU A 60 5.55 10.09 -0.42
CA LEU A 60 5.82 10.85 -1.64
C LEU A 60 7.17 11.57 -1.58
N SER A 61 7.57 12.06 -0.41
CA SER A 61 8.87 12.71 -0.22
C SER A 61 10.01 11.71 -0.33
N LEU A 62 9.86 10.53 0.30
CA LEU A 62 10.88 9.49 0.31
C LEU A 62 10.97 8.73 -1.03
N SER A 63 9.85 8.60 -1.76
CA SER A 63 9.78 7.87 -3.03
C SER A 63 10.55 8.54 -4.16
N LYS A 64 10.70 9.88 -4.12
CA LYS A 64 11.49 10.67 -5.09
C LYS A 64 12.96 10.24 -5.19
N LYS A 65 13.48 9.53 -4.19
CA LYS A 65 14.86 9.04 -4.12
C LYS A 65 14.96 7.53 -4.41
N ALA A 66 13.84 6.85 -4.61
CA ALA A 66 13.75 5.41 -4.90
C ALA A 66 13.70 5.15 -6.41
N ASN A 67 14.26 4.01 -6.84
CA ASN A 67 13.83 3.42 -8.11
C ASN A 67 12.59 2.55 -7.83
N LEU A 68 11.45 2.90 -8.44
CA LEU A 68 10.17 2.24 -8.21
C LEU A 68 9.78 1.25 -9.32
N GLU A 69 10.43 1.25 -10.48
CA GLU A 69 10.00 0.45 -11.64
C GLU A 69 9.89 -1.04 -11.29
N ASP A 70 10.89 -1.59 -10.61
CA ASP A 70 10.91 -3.02 -10.22
C ASP A 70 10.20 -3.31 -8.88
N MET A 71 9.85 -2.27 -8.11
CA MET A 71 9.35 -2.41 -6.74
C MET A 71 7.88 -2.02 -6.59
N ALA A 72 7.29 -1.34 -7.57
CA ALA A 72 5.95 -0.78 -7.48
C ALA A 72 4.90 -1.84 -7.19
N GLU A 73 4.91 -2.97 -7.91
CA GLU A 73 3.95 -4.05 -7.69
C GLU A 73 4.06 -4.66 -6.29
N THR A 74 5.29 -4.84 -5.81
CA THR A 74 5.56 -5.34 -4.46
C THR A 74 5.05 -4.37 -3.40
N LEU A 75 5.26 -3.06 -3.61
CA LEU A 75 4.78 -2.03 -2.70
C LEU A 75 3.25 -1.90 -2.73
N ILE A 76 2.60 -2.05 -3.89
CA ILE A 76 1.13 -2.10 -4.00
C ILE A 76 0.60 -3.28 -3.21
N SER A 77 1.12 -4.50 -3.48
CA SER A 77 0.74 -5.72 -2.76
C SER A 77 0.91 -5.59 -1.25
N HIS A 78 1.93 -4.88 -0.80
CA HIS A 78 2.10 -4.59 0.63
C HIS A 78 1.06 -3.58 1.13
N THR A 79 0.87 -2.46 0.42
CA THR A 79 -0.03 -1.36 0.79
C THR A 79 -1.47 -1.85 0.99
N VAL A 80 -1.97 -2.67 0.06
CA VAL A 80 -3.38 -3.10 0.05
C VAL A 80 -3.73 -4.17 1.10
N ARG A 81 -2.72 -4.74 1.79
CA ARG A 81 -2.92 -5.76 2.85
C ARG A 81 -3.16 -5.16 4.23
N PHE A 82 -2.98 -3.85 4.40
CA PHE A 82 -3.13 -3.19 5.69
C PHE A 82 -4.44 -2.44 5.73
N ARG A 83 -5.36 -2.91 6.57
CA ARG A 83 -6.60 -2.22 6.84
C ARG A 83 -6.31 -0.88 7.52
N GLN A 84 -6.90 0.21 7.04
CA GLN A 84 -6.79 1.54 7.64
C GLN A 84 -7.97 1.80 8.58
N ASN A 85 -7.75 2.55 9.65
CA ASN A 85 -8.74 2.69 10.73
C ASN A 85 -9.57 3.98 10.66
N ASN A 86 -9.35 4.82 9.64
CA ASN A 86 -10.07 6.07 9.45
C ASN A 86 -10.02 6.51 7.98
N MET A 87 -10.94 7.42 7.63
CA MET A 87 -11.12 7.94 6.27
C MET A 87 -9.87 8.61 5.69
N GLU A 88 -9.13 9.41 6.47
CA GLU A 88 -7.90 10.07 6.00
C GLU A 88 -6.86 9.03 5.59
N LYS A 89 -6.71 7.97 6.39
CA LYS A 89 -5.79 6.87 6.11
C LYS A 89 -6.24 6.02 4.93
N GLU A 90 -7.54 5.73 4.79
CA GLU A 90 -8.11 5.07 3.60
C GLU A 90 -7.78 5.89 2.32
N GLN A 91 -7.96 7.21 2.34
CA GLN A 91 -7.63 8.09 1.21
C GLN A 91 -6.11 8.15 0.92
N ASN A 92 -5.28 8.20 1.96
CA ASN A 92 -3.83 8.17 1.80
C ASN A 92 -3.36 6.82 1.20
N GLN A 93 -4.01 5.71 1.56
CA GLN A 93 -3.74 4.41 0.96
C GLN A 93 -4.04 4.43 -0.55
N VAL A 94 -5.18 4.99 -0.95
CA VAL A 94 -5.52 5.23 -2.37
C VAL A 94 -4.46 6.07 -3.07
N ALA A 95 -4.01 7.16 -2.44
CA ALA A 95 -3.00 8.05 -3.02
C ALA A 95 -1.64 7.35 -3.22
N ILE A 96 -1.23 6.48 -2.29
CA ILE A 96 -0.04 5.62 -2.43
C ILE A 96 -0.21 4.65 -3.59
N VAL A 97 -1.32 3.92 -3.65
CA VAL A 97 -1.58 2.95 -4.74
C VAL A 97 -1.63 3.64 -6.09
N LYS A 98 -2.32 4.78 -6.21
CA LYS A 98 -2.36 5.60 -7.42
C LYS A 98 -0.96 6.04 -7.87
N HIS A 99 -0.12 6.49 -6.93
CA HIS A 99 1.26 6.86 -7.24
C HIS A 99 2.06 5.65 -7.75
N LEU A 100 1.99 4.51 -7.07
CA LEU A 100 2.72 3.30 -7.45
C LEU A 100 2.23 2.71 -8.79
N LEU A 101 0.93 2.76 -9.08
CA LEU A 101 0.36 2.30 -10.35
C LEU A 101 0.91 3.06 -11.56
N SER A 102 1.39 4.30 -11.37
CA SER A 102 2.02 5.08 -12.46
C SER A 102 3.36 4.49 -12.93
N TYR A 103 3.98 3.63 -12.12
CA TYR A 103 5.23 2.93 -12.46
C TYR A 103 5.00 1.52 -13.00
N ILE A 104 3.75 1.02 -13.00
CA ILE A 104 3.41 -0.31 -13.51
C ILE A 104 3.28 -0.22 -15.04
N PRO A 105 3.99 -1.09 -15.80
CA PRO A 105 3.83 -1.15 -17.26
C PRO A 105 2.38 -1.41 -17.65
N GLU A 106 1.89 -0.72 -18.68
CA GLU A 106 0.47 -0.77 -19.07
C GLU A 106 -0.04 -2.19 -19.31
N LYS A 107 0.78 -3.04 -19.97
CA LYS A 107 0.47 -4.46 -20.23
C LYS A 107 0.27 -5.32 -18.97
N CYS A 108 0.76 -4.87 -17.81
CA CYS A 108 0.66 -5.56 -16.52
C CYS A 108 -0.37 -4.89 -15.59
N LYS A 109 -0.82 -3.67 -15.90
CA LYS A 109 -1.59 -2.83 -14.98
C LYS A 109 -2.93 -3.47 -14.59
N GLN A 110 -3.65 -4.06 -15.55
CA GLN A 110 -4.93 -4.71 -15.27
C GLN A 110 -4.80 -5.85 -14.25
N GLU A 111 -3.80 -6.72 -14.41
CA GLU A 111 -3.58 -7.84 -13.47
C GLU A 111 -3.26 -7.34 -12.06
N VAL A 112 -2.45 -6.28 -11.95
CA VAL A 112 -2.13 -5.65 -10.66
C VAL A 112 -3.37 -5.02 -10.02
N ILE A 113 -4.21 -4.35 -10.80
CA ILE A 113 -5.47 -3.75 -10.34
C ILE A 113 -6.45 -4.82 -9.85
N ASP A 114 -6.67 -5.88 -10.63
CA ASP A 114 -7.59 -6.96 -10.25
C ASP A 114 -7.13 -7.66 -8.96
N ARG A 115 -5.82 -7.94 -8.84
CA ARG A 115 -5.26 -8.56 -7.64
C ARG A 115 -5.34 -7.64 -6.42
N ALA A 116 -5.13 -6.34 -6.62
CA ALA A 116 -5.31 -5.34 -5.58
C ALA A 116 -6.78 -5.28 -5.12
N LEU A 117 -7.74 -5.36 -6.05
CA LEU A 117 -9.17 -5.34 -5.74
C LEU A 117 -9.58 -6.54 -4.88
N GLY A 118 -9.15 -7.76 -5.25
CA GLY A 118 -9.43 -8.94 -4.44
C GLY A 118 -8.87 -8.82 -3.02
N THR A 119 -7.72 -8.17 -2.86
CA THR A 119 -7.12 -7.94 -1.53
C THR A 119 -7.84 -6.85 -0.76
N SER A 120 -8.21 -5.73 -1.38
CA SER A 120 -8.96 -4.65 -0.72
C SER A 120 -10.34 -5.13 -0.25
N ALA A 121 -11.01 -5.96 -1.05
CA ALA A 121 -12.27 -6.59 -0.69
C ALA A 121 -12.13 -7.52 0.53
N TRP A 122 -11.09 -8.37 0.54
CA TRP A 122 -10.79 -9.25 1.67
C TRP A 122 -10.58 -8.50 2.99
N PHE A 123 -9.97 -7.31 2.94
CA PHE A 123 -9.68 -6.46 4.09
C PHE A 123 -10.75 -5.40 4.39
N ALA A 124 -11.88 -5.40 3.65
CA ALA A 124 -12.95 -4.40 3.77
C ALA A 124 -12.48 -2.93 3.62
N GLU A 125 -11.47 -2.68 2.78
CA GLU A 125 -10.97 -1.33 2.48
C GLU A 125 -11.86 -0.64 1.44
N TYR A 126 -12.79 0.20 1.90
CA TYR A 126 -13.84 0.78 1.05
C TYR A 126 -13.32 1.74 -0.02
N GLU A 127 -12.61 2.80 0.36
CA GLU A 127 -12.14 3.82 -0.59
C GLU A 127 -11.19 3.21 -1.65
N LEU A 128 -10.33 2.29 -1.22
CA LEU A 128 -9.44 1.57 -2.13
C LEU A 128 -10.21 0.67 -3.10
N THR A 129 -11.23 -0.05 -2.60
CA THR A 129 -12.10 -0.87 -3.46
C THR A 129 -12.84 -0.03 -4.49
N ASN A 130 -13.42 1.11 -4.07
CA ASN A 130 -14.10 2.04 -4.98
C ASN A 130 -13.14 2.52 -6.07
N TYR A 131 -11.95 3.01 -5.69
CA TYR A 131 -10.94 3.49 -6.63
C TYR A 131 -10.50 2.43 -7.64
N LEU A 132 -10.27 1.19 -7.20
CA LEU A 132 -9.82 0.11 -8.10
C LEU A 132 -10.91 -0.28 -9.11
N ILE A 133 -12.18 -0.28 -8.69
CA ILE A 133 -13.32 -0.49 -9.60
C ILE A 133 -13.44 0.65 -10.61
N GLU A 134 -13.27 1.91 -10.18
CA GLU A 134 -13.20 3.07 -11.08
C GLU A 134 -12.03 2.97 -12.08
N CYS A 135 -10.94 2.32 -11.70
CA CYS A 135 -9.82 2.01 -12.60
C CYS A 135 -10.09 0.84 -13.56
N GLY A 136 -11.29 0.25 -13.57
CA GLY A 136 -11.67 -0.83 -14.46
C GLY A 136 -11.32 -2.24 -13.96
N ALA A 137 -11.14 -2.42 -12.64
CA ALA A 137 -10.96 -3.75 -12.08
C ALA A 137 -12.16 -4.67 -12.40
N SER A 138 -11.87 -5.94 -12.71
CA SER A 138 -12.89 -6.92 -13.05
C SER A 138 -13.71 -7.34 -11.83
N LEU A 139 -15.03 -7.11 -11.87
CA LEU A 139 -15.96 -7.61 -10.85
C LEU A 139 -16.12 -9.13 -10.88
N GLN A 140 -15.70 -9.79 -11.97
CA GLN A 140 -15.73 -11.24 -12.14
C GLN A 140 -14.41 -11.91 -11.70
N MET A 141 -13.51 -11.16 -11.05
CA MET A 141 -12.24 -11.70 -10.61
C MET A 141 -12.42 -12.81 -9.57
N VAL A 142 -11.51 -13.79 -9.61
CA VAL A 142 -11.46 -14.90 -8.67
C VAL A 142 -10.07 -14.95 -8.05
N SER A 143 -10.01 -15.00 -6.72
CA SER A 143 -8.77 -15.12 -5.97
C SER A 143 -8.84 -16.32 -5.03
N ASN A 144 -7.90 -17.25 -5.16
CA ASN A 144 -7.85 -18.49 -4.37
C ASN A 144 -9.19 -19.25 -4.35
N GLY A 145 -9.86 -19.32 -5.51
CA GLY A 145 -11.15 -20.00 -5.68
C GLY A 145 -12.36 -19.26 -5.11
N ARG A 146 -12.21 -18.01 -4.66
CA ARG A 146 -13.31 -17.16 -4.18
C ARG A 146 -13.58 -16.03 -5.16
N SER A 147 -14.85 -15.83 -5.45
CA SER A 147 -15.36 -14.65 -6.16
C SER A 147 -15.14 -13.37 -5.35
N LEU A 148 -15.17 -12.23 -6.03
CA LEU A 148 -15.07 -10.92 -5.39
C LEU A 148 -16.10 -10.72 -4.26
N LEU A 149 -17.34 -11.17 -4.46
CA LEU A 149 -18.40 -11.06 -3.44
C LEU A 149 -18.10 -11.90 -2.20
N GLU A 150 -17.57 -13.11 -2.35
CA GLU A 150 -17.15 -13.97 -1.23
C GLU A 150 -15.94 -13.39 -0.48
N LEU A 151 -15.00 -12.74 -1.18
CA LEU A 151 -13.89 -12.01 -0.54
C LEU A 151 -14.44 -10.83 0.29
N ALA A 152 -15.40 -10.09 -0.24
CA ALA A 152 -16.04 -8.98 0.46
C ALA A 152 -16.88 -9.45 1.67
N GLU A 153 -17.55 -10.60 1.56
CA GLU A 153 -18.28 -11.22 2.67
C GLU A 153 -17.34 -11.64 3.80
N HIS A 154 -16.16 -12.18 3.49
CA HIS A 154 -15.12 -12.42 4.48
C HIS A 154 -14.72 -11.12 5.21
N GLY A 155 -14.42 -10.06 4.46
CA GLY A 155 -14.05 -8.76 5.03
C GLY A 155 -15.14 -8.21 5.96
N LYS A 156 -16.39 -8.28 5.53
CA LYS A 156 -17.55 -7.92 6.35
C LYS A 156 -17.59 -8.70 7.67
N ASN A 157 -17.44 -10.03 7.62
CA ASN A 157 -17.54 -10.87 8.81
C ASN A 157 -16.34 -10.70 9.76
N GLN A 158 -15.15 -10.46 9.21
CA GLN A 158 -13.92 -10.34 9.98
C GLN A 158 -13.75 -8.96 10.64
N PHE A 159 -14.25 -7.90 9.99
CA PHE A 159 -14.04 -6.51 10.42
C PHE A 159 -15.33 -5.78 10.81
N GLU A 160 -16.48 -6.46 10.75
CA GLU A 160 -17.81 -5.90 11.03
C GLU A 160 -18.12 -4.65 10.17
N ASP A 161 -17.58 -4.59 8.95
CA ASP A 161 -17.73 -3.48 7.99
C ASP A 161 -18.34 -4.00 6.68
N ASP A 162 -19.61 -3.70 6.45
CA ASP A 162 -20.36 -4.19 5.29
C ASP A 162 -20.32 -3.25 4.08
N ARG A 163 -19.62 -2.09 4.18
CA ARG A 163 -19.59 -1.08 3.10
C ARG A 163 -19.14 -1.69 1.78
N VAL A 164 -18.03 -2.44 1.80
CA VAL A 164 -17.48 -3.08 0.59
C VAL A 164 -18.40 -4.17 0.06
N TYR A 165 -18.95 -5.02 0.94
CA TYR A 165 -19.87 -6.08 0.55
C TYR A 165 -21.12 -5.53 -0.14
N ASN A 166 -21.78 -4.53 0.48
CA ASN A 166 -22.97 -3.91 -0.09
C ASN A 166 -22.63 -3.20 -1.42
N TYR A 167 -21.50 -2.49 -1.47
CA TYR A 167 -21.05 -1.79 -2.67
C TYR A 167 -20.83 -2.72 -3.88
N ILE A 168 -20.20 -3.88 -3.65
CA ILE A 168 -19.97 -4.89 -4.70
C ILE A 168 -21.29 -5.56 -5.07
N LYS A 169 -22.10 -5.96 -4.08
CA LYS A 169 -23.39 -6.62 -4.30
C LYS A 169 -24.33 -5.79 -5.19
N ASP A 170 -24.35 -4.47 -5.01
CA ASP A 170 -25.23 -3.58 -5.79
C ASP A 170 -24.76 -3.37 -7.26
N ARG A 171 -23.57 -3.85 -7.62
CA ARG A 171 -22.95 -3.69 -8.97
C ARG A 171 -22.86 -4.98 -9.77
N MET A 172 -23.15 -6.11 -9.17
CA MET A 172 -23.17 -7.43 -9.82
C MET A 172 -24.58 -7.76 -10.31
#